data_AF-A0A258TUT9-F1
#
_entry.id   AF-A0A258TUT9-F1
#
_cell.length_a   1.000
_cell.length_b   1.000
_cell.length_c   1.000
_cell.angle_alpha   90.00
_cell.angle_beta   90.00
_cell.angle_gamma   90.00
#
_symmetry.space_group_name_H-M   'P 1'
#
loop_
_entity.id
_entity.type
_entity.pdbx_description
1 polymer ?
#
loop_
_entity_poly.entity_id
_entity_poly.type
_entity_poly.pdbx_seq_one_letter_code
_entity_poly.pdbx_strand_id
1 'polypeptide(L)'
;MHVIDVPEQKPSAPEDPADELSSSQEGSRFHSWRGFLFASVAVNLLFVYGMLAGMGDATVSIWYKSLVWLPFNVISTALYLAIMARLGNSGWALFRVICVVMIVANWSVMFVI
;
A
#
# COMPACT_ATOMS: atom_id res chain seq x y z
N MET A 1 23.83 2.97 72.80
CA MET A 1 24.32 3.10 71.42
C MET A 1 23.15 2.81 70.49
N HIS A 2 22.49 3.86 69.99
CA HIS A 2 21.43 3.73 68.99
C HIS A 2 22.11 3.69 67.62
N VAL A 3 22.04 2.55 66.93
CA VAL A 3 22.44 2.45 65.53
C VAL A 3 21.26 2.96 64.71
N ILE A 4 21.48 4.06 63.99
CA ILE A 4 20.52 4.60 63.03
C ILE A 4 20.72 3.80 61.74
N ASP A 5 19.76 2.95 61.38
CA ASP A 5 19.72 2.31 60.07
C ASP A 5 19.34 3.38 59.02
N VAL A 6 20.33 3.86 58.29
CA VAL A 6 20.14 4.72 57.12
C VAL A 6 19.75 3.81 55.95
N PRO A 7 18.58 4.00 55.31
CA PRO A 7 18.22 3.21 54.14
C PRO A 7 19.16 3.54 52.98
N GLU A 8 19.75 2.51 52.40
CA GLU A 8 20.69 2.58 51.28
C GLU A 8 19.97 3.12 50.03
N GLN A 9 20.14 4.42 49.75
CA GLN A 9 19.62 5.04 48.54
C GLN A 9 20.46 4.58 47.35
N LYS A 10 19.97 3.56 46.64
CA LYS A 10 20.52 3.10 45.36
C LYS A 10 20.55 4.30 44.39
N PRO A 11 21.70 4.63 43.77
CA PRO A 11 21.77 5.69 42.79
C PRO A 11 20.81 5.39 41.65
N SER A 12 19.82 6.25 41.42
CA SER A 12 19.03 6.24 40.19
C SER A 12 20.01 6.47 39.04
N ALA A 13 20.09 5.50 38.14
CA ALA A 13 20.87 5.62 36.91
C ALA A 13 20.46 6.90 36.16
N PRO A 14 21.38 7.54 35.41
CA PRO A 14 21.01 8.66 34.56
C PRO A 14 19.93 8.18 33.59
N GLU A 15 18.75 8.80 33.64
CA GLU A 15 17.72 8.63 32.62
C GLU A 15 18.34 9.06 31.29
N ASP A 16 18.75 8.07 30.49
CA ASP A 16 19.28 8.30 29.17
C ASP A 16 18.14 8.88 28.32
N PRO A 17 18.26 10.11 27.77
CA PRO A 17 17.24 10.69 26.90
C PRO A 17 16.98 9.83 25.63
N ALA A 18 17.77 8.78 25.39
CA ALA A 18 17.50 7.76 24.38
C ALA A 18 16.26 6.90 24.66
N ASP A 19 15.84 6.71 25.91
CA ASP A 19 14.67 5.88 26.25
C ASP A 19 13.33 6.60 25.99
N GLU A 20 13.30 7.94 26.02
CA GLU A 20 12.09 8.70 25.61
C GLU A 20 11.98 8.83 24.08
N LEU A 21 13.11 8.85 23.36
CA LEU A 21 13.15 8.95 21.89
C LEU A 21 12.81 7.64 21.18
N SER A 22 12.99 6.49 21.84
CA SER A 22 12.59 5.18 21.31
C SER A 22 11.09 4.92 21.41
N SER A 23 10.39 5.60 22.33
CA SER A 23 8.94 5.43 22.53
C SER A 23 8.04 6.22 21.56
N SER A 24 8.63 7.12 20.75
CA SER A 24 7.85 8.10 19.97
C SER A 24 7.57 7.74 18.51
N GLN A 25 8.09 6.65 17.95
CA GLN A 25 7.78 6.26 16.55
C GLN A 25 7.74 4.76 16.25
N GLU A 26 7.41 3.92 17.23
CA GLU A 26 7.15 2.49 17.00
C GLU A 26 5.66 2.21 16.73
N GLY A 27 5.05 3.01 15.85
CA GLY A 27 3.59 3.03 15.72
C GLY A 27 3.03 3.60 14.43
N SER A 28 3.72 3.52 13.29
CA SER A 28 3.08 3.85 12.00
C SER A 28 3.74 3.19 10.79
N ARG A 29 4.28 1.97 10.97
CA ARG A 29 4.83 1.22 9.85
C ARG A 29 3.70 0.38 9.21
N PHE A 30 2.91 1.03 8.35
CA PHE A 30 2.01 0.44 7.36
C PHE A 30 1.00 -0.60 7.89
N HIS A 31 -0.02 -0.17 8.66
CA HIS A 31 -0.98 -1.11 9.23
C HIS A 31 -2.21 -1.43 8.34
N SER A 32 -2.42 -0.76 7.20
CA SER A 32 -3.62 -0.96 6.38
C SER A 32 -3.32 -1.36 4.94
N TRP A 33 -2.98 -2.64 4.74
CA TRP A 33 -2.99 -3.29 3.41
C TRP A 33 -4.30 -3.05 2.65
N ARG A 34 -5.41 -2.84 3.38
CA ARG A 34 -6.70 -2.39 2.84
C ARG A 34 -6.62 -1.00 2.22
N GLY A 35 -6.00 -0.04 2.90
CA GLY A 35 -5.77 1.31 2.37
C GLY A 35 -4.90 1.29 1.12
N PHE A 36 -3.90 0.41 1.09
CA PHE A 36 -3.07 0.20 -0.10
C PHE A 36 -3.88 -0.38 -1.28
N LEU A 37 -4.80 -1.32 -1.03
CA LEU A 37 -5.73 -1.80 -2.05
C LEU A 37 -6.62 -0.66 -2.57
N PHE A 38 -7.23 0.14 -1.69
CA PHE A 38 -8.06 1.28 -2.12
C PHE A 38 -7.27 2.33 -2.90
N ALA A 39 -6.05 2.67 -2.45
CA ALA A 39 -5.17 3.57 -3.16
C ALA A 39 -4.80 3.01 -4.55
N SER A 40 -4.47 1.72 -4.63
CA SER A 40 -4.17 1.07 -5.91
C SER A 40 -5.36 1.09 -6.88
N VAL A 41 -6.58 0.87 -6.38
CA VAL A 41 -7.82 0.96 -7.16
C VAL A 41 -8.05 2.41 -7.61
N ALA A 42 -7.89 3.40 -6.73
CA ALA A 42 -8.07 4.80 -7.08
C ALA A 42 -7.07 5.27 -8.14
N VAL A 43 -5.79 4.91 -8.00
CA VAL A 43 -4.76 5.21 -9.01
C VAL A 43 -5.07 4.51 -10.33
N ASN A 44 -5.55 3.26 -10.28
CA ASN A 44 -5.95 2.52 -11.47
C ASN A 44 -7.12 3.20 -12.20
N LEU A 45 -8.18 3.55 -11.49
CA LEU A 45 -9.31 4.28 -12.05
C LEU A 45 -8.90 5.64 -12.62
N LEU A 46 -8.01 6.37 -11.93
CA LEU A 46 -7.49 7.65 -12.41
C LEU A 46 -6.70 7.50 -13.71
N PHE A 47 -5.88 6.45 -13.82
CA PHE A 47 -5.14 6.16 -15.05
C PHE A 47 -6.09 5.82 -16.20
N VAL A 48 -7.05 4.93 -15.98
CA VAL A 48 -8.06 4.55 -16.99
C VAL A 48 -8.86 5.78 -17.43
N TYR A 49 -9.28 6.63 -16.50
CA TYR A 49 -9.96 7.89 -16.80
C TYR A 49 -9.09 8.83 -17.64
N GLY A 50 -7.81 9.00 -17.28
CA GLY A 50 -6.87 9.83 -18.03
C GLY A 50 -6.64 9.33 -19.46
N MET A 51 -6.53 8.00 -19.63
CA MET A 51 -6.43 7.39 -20.95
C MET A 51 -7.70 7.62 -21.77
N LEU A 52 -8.89 7.39 -21.20
CA LEU A 52 -10.17 7.62 -21.88
C LEU A 52 -10.33 9.08 -22.30
N ALA A 53 -9.91 10.03 -21.46
CA ALA A 53 -9.89 11.45 -21.82
C ALA A 53 -8.89 11.76 -22.96
N GLY A 54 -7.72 11.12 -22.96
CA GLY A 54 -6.71 11.24 -24.00
C GLY A 54 -7.08 10.57 -25.34
N MET A 55 -8.09 9.70 -25.37
CA MET A 55 -8.54 9.04 -26.60
C MET A 55 -9.34 9.92 -27.55
N GLY A 56 -9.82 11.08 -27.09
CA GLY A 56 -10.53 12.05 -27.93
C GLY A 56 -9.69 12.58 -29.09
N ASP A 57 -8.37 12.41 -29.03
CA ASP A 57 -7.46 12.77 -30.10
C ASP A 57 -7.31 11.62 -31.12
N ALA A 58 -7.94 11.78 -32.28
CA ALA A 58 -7.88 10.84 -33.41
C ALA A 58 -6.48 10.76 -34.06
N THR A 59 -5.58 11.69 -33.71
CA THR A 59 -4.21 11.75 -34.23
C THR A 59 -3.31 10.68 -33.63
N VAL A 60 -3.65 10.18 -32.43
CA VAL A 60 -2.83 9.22 -31.70
C VAL A 60 -3.21 7.80 -32.11
N SER A 61 -2.28 7.13 -32.81
CA SER A 61 -2.40 5.74 -33.25
C SER A 61 -2.73 4.79 -32.09
N ILE A 62 -3.67 3.86 -32.32
CA ILE A 62 -4.08 2.80 -31.38
C ILE A 62 -2.88 1.99 -30.86
N TRP A 63 -1.85 1.81 -31.68
CA TRP A 63 -0.61 1.13 -31.27
C TRP A 63 0.14 1.89 -30.18
N TYR A 64 0.17 3.23 -30.24
CA TYR A 64 0.79 4.04 -29.21
C TYR A 64 0.01 3.98 -27.90
N LYS A 65 -1.33 4.03 -27.96
CA LYS A 65 -2.21 3.86 -26.80
C LYS A 65 -1.97 2.50 -26.14
N SER A 66 -1.84 1.44 -26.93
CA SER A 66 -1.54 0.08 -26.46
C SER A 66 -0.17 -0.02 -25.79
N LEU A 67 0.88 0.59 -26.37
CA LEU A 67 2.24 0.58 -25.81
C LEU A 67 2.34 1.30 -24.45
N VAL A 68 1.53 2.34 -24.23
CA VAL A 68 1.45 3.03 -22.93
C VAL A 68 0.64 2.20 -21.93
N TRP A 69 -0.40 1.50 -22.39
CA TRP A 69 -1.27 0.69 -21.54
C TRP A 69 -0.60 -0.57 -21.00
N LEU A 70 0.15 -1.27 -21.86
CA LEU A 70 0.72 -2.57 -21.56
C LEU A 70 1.61 -2.60 -20.30
N PRO A 71 2.61 -1.70 -20.12
CA PRO A 71 3.43 -1.69 -18.91
C PRO A 71 2.61 -1.37 -17.66
N PHE A 72 1.60 -0.51 -17.77
CA PHE A 72 0.71 -0.20 -16.66
C PHE A 72 -0.14 -1.41 -16.25
N ASN A 73 -0.71 -2.14 -17.21
CA ASN A 73 -1.47 -3.37 -16.95
C ASN A 73 -0.61 -4.43 -16.25
N VAL A 74 0.65 -4.57 -16.65
CA VAL A 74 1.59 -5.50 -16.02
C VAL A 74 1.87 -5.10 -14.58
N ILE A 75 2.20 -3.82 -14.32
CA ILE A 75 2.47 -3.32 -12.96
C ILE A 75 1.22 -3.48 -12.08
N SER A 76 0.06 -3.10 -12.58
CA SER A 76 -1.23 -3.23 -11.89
C SER A 76 -1.53 -4.69 -11.55
N THR A 77 -1.28 -5.61 -12.49
CA THR A 77 -1.46 -7.05 -12.26
C THR A 77 -0.52 -7.56 -11.16
N ALA A 78 0.77 -7.25 -11.24
CA ALA A 78 1.75 -7.64 -10.22
C ALA A 78 1.37 -7.09 -8.83
N LEU A 79 0.88 -5.85 -8.79
CA LEU A 79 0.42 -5.19 -7.56
C LEU A 79 -0.78 -5.92 -6.95
N TYR A 80 -1.83 -6.20 -7.75
CA TYR A 80 -3.00 -6.93 -7.27
C TYR A 80 -2.68 -8.36 -6.84
N LEU A 81 -1.73 -9.02 -7.51
CA LEU A 81 -1.23 -10.33 -7.08
C LEU A 81 -0.48 -10.25 -5.74
N ALA A 82 0.38 -9.26 -5.54
CA ALA A 82 1.08 -9.04 -4.27
C ALA A 82 0.09 -8.76 -3.12
N ILE A 83 -0.92 -7.94 -3.39
CA ILE A 83 -2.01 -7.65 -2.45
C ILE A 83 -2.82 -8.93 -2.16
N MET A 84 -3.12 -9.73 -3.18
CA MET A 84 -3.86 -10.99 -3.03
C MET A 84 -3.07 -12.02 -2.22
N ALA A 85 -1.75 -12.13 -2.45
CA ALA A 85 -0.87 -13.00 -1.67
C ALA A 85 -0.84 -12.59 -0.20
N ARG A 86 -0.87 -11.28 0.09
CA ARG A 86 -0.83 -10.78 1.46
C ARG A 86 -2.18 -10.85 2.20
N LEU A 87 -3.27 -10.39 1.58
CA LEU A 87 -4.61 -10.39 2.19
C LEU A 87 -5.31 -11.75 2.11
N GLY A 88 -4.85 -12.64 1.23
CA GLY A 88 -5.46 -13.95 1.02
C GLY A 88 -5.38 -14.88 2.23
N ASN A 89 -4.35 -14.75 3.07
CA ASN A 89 -4.21 -15.55 4.29
C ASN A 89 -5.13 -15.08 5.43
N SER A 90 -5.73 -13.89 5.33
CA SER A 90 -6.60 -13.35 6.39
C SER A 90 -8.07 -13.83 6.31
N GLY A 91 -8.41 -14.73 5.38
CA GLY A 91 -9.77 -15.29 5.24
C GLY A 91 -10.76 -14.44 4.44
N TRP A 92 -10.33 -13.33 3.85
CA TRP A 92 -11.21 -12.40 3.15
C TRP A 92 -11.27 -12.69 1.65
N ALA A 93 -12.10 -13.66 1.26
CA ALA A 93 -12.31 -14.05 -0.15
C ALA A 93 -12.77 -12.87 -1.04
N LEU A 94 -13.50 -11.90 -0.46
CA LEU A 94 -14.04 -10.74 -1.17
C LEU A 94 -12.93 -9.85 -1.76
N PHE A 95 -11.81 -9.65 -1.06
CA PHE A 95 -10.67 -8.88 -1.59
C PHE A 95 -9.96 -9.59 -2.74
N ARG A 96 -9.91 -10.93 -2.72
CA ARG A 96 -9.37 -11.71 -3.85
C ARG A 96 -10.22 -11.50 -5.09
N VAL A 97 -11.55 -11.56 -4.95
CA VAL A 97 -12.48 -11.31 -6.06
C VAL A 97 -12.29 -9.90 -6.62
N ILE A 98 -12.18 -8.87 -5.76
CA ILE A 98 -11.93 -7.49 -6.21
C ILE A 98 -10.62 -7.40 -7.00
N CYS A 99 -9.53 -7.99 -6.51
CA CYS A 99 -8.25 -8.01 -7.25
C CYS A 99 -8.40 -8.69 -8.62
N VAL A 100 -9.06 -9.85 -8.71
CA VAL A 100 -9.29 -10.54 -10.00
C VAL A 100 -10.11 -9.69 -10.94
N VAL A 101 -11.22 -9.11 -10.45
CA VAL A 101 -12.10 -8.24 -11.25
C VAL A 101 -11.31 -7.04 -11.77
N MET A 102 -10.46 -6.41 -10.95
CA MET A 102 -9.64 -5.28 -11.37
C MET A 102 -8.60 -5.68 -12.43
N ILE A 103 -7.95 -6.84 -12.29
CA ILE A 103 -7.05 -7.37 -13.31
C ILE A 103 -7.82 -7.57 -14.62
N VAL A 104 -8.91 -8.34 -14.60
CA VAL A 104 -9.70 -8.63 -15.79
C VAL A 104 -10.22 -7.36 -16.45
N ALA A 105 -10.71 -6.40 -15.65
CA ALA A 105 -11.16 -5.10 -16.15
C ALA A 105 -10.03 -4.36 -16.86
N ASN A 106 -8.83 -4.27 -16.26
CA ASN A 106 -7.71 -3.53 -16.87
C ASN A 106 -7.27 -4.09 -18.22
N TRP A 107 -7.25 -5.42 -18.33
CA TRP A 107 -6.95 -6.09 -19.59
C TRP A 107 -8.09 -5.95 -20.61
N SER A 108 -9.35 -6.02 -20.16
CA SER A 108 -10.52 -5.90 -21.06
C SER A 108 -10.62 -4.51 -21.66
N VAL A 109 -10.37 -3.46 -20.86
CA VAL A 109 -10.41 -2.07 -21.33
C VAL A 109 -9.38 -1.83 -22.43
N MET A 110 -8.21 -2.47 -22.36
CA MET A 110 -7.19 -2.40 -23.42
C MET A 110 -7.67 -2.99 -24.76
N PHE A 111 -8.58 -3.97 -24.77
CA PHE A 111 -9.11 -4.58 -26.00
C PHE A 111 -10.35 -3.88 -26.56
N VAL A 112 -11.05 -3.12 -25.73
CA VAL A 112 -12.24 -2.35 -26.13
C VAL A 112 -11.86 -1.02 -26.81
N ILE A 113 -10.59 -0.61 -26.67
CA ILE A 113 -10.03 0.67 -27.09
C ILE A 113 -9.05 0.50 -28.24
#